data_AF-A0A3L7PK52-F1
#
_entry.id   AF-A0A3L7PK52-F1
#
_cell.length_a   1.000
_cell.length_b   1.000
_cell.length_c   1.000
_cell.angle_alpha   90.00
_cell.angle_beta   90.00
_cell.angle_gamma   90.00
#
_symmetry.space_group_name_H-M   'P 1'
#
loop_
_entity.id
_entity.type
_entity.pdbx_description
1 polymer ?
#
loop_
_entity_poly.entity_id
_entity_poly.type
_entity_poly.pdbx_seq_one_letter_code
_entity_poly.pdbx_strand_id
1 'polypeptide(L)'
;MFEYRRDRMVHGGPLSVGNKTYAKGLGIHSRTLLKYRIGGDYRRFQAIMGIDDTLRVGGDVEVVIKGDGRTLFKGPVSIHERGEPGSTNATERKLMQPVKLDLDVTGVVELEIFVDFGEQNEVGDCLDLADAKVVK
;
A
#
# COMPACT_ATOMS: atom_id res chain seq x y z
N MET A 1 -8.44 15.28 -7.76
CA MET A 1 -7.39 14.90 -6.79
C MET A 1 -8.06 13.98 -5.79
N PHE A 2 -7.70 12.70 -5.76
CA PHE A 2 -8.28 11.78 -4.79
C PHE A 2 -7.60 12.01 -3.43
N GLU A 3 -8.40 12.27 -2.40
CA GLU A 3 -7.90 12.27 -1.03
C GLU A 3 -7.69 10.82 -0.57
N TYR A 4 -6.62 10.58 0.19
CA TYR A 4 -6.47 9.32 0.90
C TYR A 4 -7.64 9.13 1.88
N ARG A 5 -8.01 7.88 2.14
CA ARG A 5 -9.08 7.56 3.10
C ARG A 5 -8.56 6.73 4.25
N ARG A 6 -9.09 7.01 5.44
CA ARG A 6 -8.87 6.20 6.64
C ARG A 6 -9.99 5.18 6.78
N ASP A 7 -9.62 3.93 7.08
CA ASP A 7 -10.50 2.80 7.37
C ASP A 7 -11.46 2.42 6.23
N ARG A 8 -11.20 2.92 5.02
CA ARG A 8 -12.02 2.72 3.82
C ARG A 8 -11.17 2.82 2.57
N MET A 9 -11.55 2.07 1.55
CA MET A 9 -11.01 2.18 0.20
C MET A 9 -11.34 3.55 -0.41
N VAL A 10 -10.48 4.07 -1.30
CA VAL A 10 -10.55 5.40 -1.94
C VAL A 10 -11.90 5.68 -2.60
N HIS A 11 -12.50 4.68 -3.25
CA HIS A 11 -13.82 4.80 -3.87
C HIS A 11 -15.00 4.53 -2.93
N GLY A 12 -14.71 4.27 -1.65
CA GLY A 12 -15.68 3.85 -0.64
C GLY A 12 -15.66 2.34 -0.41
N GLY A 13 -16.46 1.88 0.55
CA GLY A 13 -16.42 0.49 1.00
C GLY A 13 -15.24 0.16 1.92
N PRO A 14 -15.15 -1.09 2.38
CA PRO A 14 -14.06 -1.53 3.24
C PRO A 14 -12.78 -1.77 2.41
N LEU A 15 -11.63 -1.76 3.09
CA LEU A 15 -10.34 -2.11 2.48
C LEU A 15 -10.32 -3.61 2.15
N SER A 16 -9.78 -4.00 1.00
CA SER A 16 -9.66 -5.42 0.62
C SER A 16 -8.30 -5.73 0.01
N VAL A 17 -7.54 -6.62 0.66
CA VAL A 17 -6.23 -7.05 0.16
C VAL A 17 -6.09 -8.58 0.26
N GLY A 18 -5.78 -9.23 -0.87
CA GLY A 18 -5.56 -10.67 -0.92
C GLY A 18 -6.80 -11.51 -0.63
N ASN A 19 -7.95 -11.07 -1.13
CA ASN A 19 -9.29 -11.62 -0.88
C ASN A 19 -9.69 -11.59 0.60
N LYS A 20 -9.19 -10.62 1.37
CA LYS A 20 -9.56 -10.41 2.77
C LYS A 20 -9.93 -8.95 3.00
N THR A 21 -11.02 -8.75 3.75
CA THR A 21 -11.53 -7.43 4.10
C THR A 21 -10.96 -6.95 5.44
N TYR A 22 -10.62 -5.66 5.52
CA TYR A 22 -10.07 -5.04 6.72
C TYR A 22 -10.88 -3.80 7.13
N ALA A 23 -11.12 -3.68 8.43
CA ALA A 23 -11.86 -2.56 9.02
C ALA A 23 -10.99 -1.34 9.32
N LYS A 24 -9.66 -1.51 9.29
CA LYS A 24 -8.66 -0.49 9.65
C LYS A 24 -7.56 -0.43 8.60
N GLY A 25 -7.05 0.78 8.38
CA GLY A 25 -5.94 1.01 7.45
C GLY A 25 -6.09 2.30 6.66
N LEU A 26 -5.36 2.39 5.55
CA LEU A 26 -5.36 3.52 4.64
C LEU A 26 -5.64 3.05 3.22
N GLY A 27 -6.58 3.69 2.53
CA GLY A 27 -6.77 3.56 1.08
C GLY A 27 -6.17 4.77 0.37
N ILE A 28 -5.33 4.53 -0.64
CA ILE A 28 -4.49 5.55 -1.29
C ILE A 28 -4.53 5.35 -2.81
N HIS A 29 -4.85 6.40 -3.57
CA HIS A 29 -4.74 6.37 -5.04
C HIS A 29 -3.44 7.04 -5.48
N SER A 30 -2.75 6.50 -6.48
CA SER A 30 -1.56 7.14 -7.05
C SER A 30 -1.91 8.46 -7.77
N ARG A 31 -1.05 9.46 -7.86
CA ARG A 31 0.18 9.69 -7.12
C ARG A 31 -0.13 10.45 -5.82
N THR A 32 0.29 9.90 -4.67
CA THR A 32 0.04 10.50 -3.35
C THR A 32 1.27 10.43 -2.45
N LEU A 33 1.54 11.53 -1.73
CA LEU A 33 2.52 11.59 -0.63
C LEU A 33 1.81 11.84 0.69
N LEU A 34 1.95 10.92 1.64
CA LEU A 34 1.49 11.07 3.02
C LEU A 34 2.68 11.26 3.95
N LYS A 35 2.56 12.19 4.90
CA LYS A 35 3.56 12.44 5.94
C LYS A 35 2.91 12.36 7.31
N TYR A 36 3.49 11.55 8.19
CA TYR A 36 3.03 11.35 9.56
C TYR A 36 4.15 11.63 10.55
N ARG A 37 3.89 12.49 11.54
CA ARG A 37 4.79 12.63 12.68
C ARG A 37 4.48 11.54 13.70
N ILE A 38 5.38 10.58 13.86
CA ILE A 38 5.24 9.44 14.80
C ILE A 38 6.07 9.64 16.08
N GLY A 39 6.90 10.69 16.15
CA GLY A 39 7.46 11.21 17.40
C GLY A 39 8.63 10.43 18.00
N GLY A 40 9.14 9.38 17.36
CA GLY A 40 10.33 8.63 17.80
C GLY A 40 10.10 7.51 18.81
N ASP A 41 8.91 7.43 19.41
CA ASP A 41 8.60 6.49 20.50
C ASP A 41 8.20 5.08 20.03
N TYR A 42 7.96 4.90 18.73
CA TYR A 42 7.56 3.62 18.15
C TYR A 42 8.78 2.85 17.62
N ARG A 43 8.64 1.53 17.55
CA ARG A 43 9.68 0.62 17.04
C ARG A 43 9.31 -0.02 15.73
N ARG A 44 8.03 -0.27 15.47
CA ARG A 44 7.57 -0.95 14.26
C ARG A 44 6.47 -0.18 13.54
N PHE A 45 6.55 -0.11 12.22
CA PHE A 45 5.42 0.17 11.36
C PHE A 45 5.00 -1.13 10.66
N GLN A 46 3.76 -1.53 10.87
CA GLN A 46 3.20 -2.78 10.36
C GLN A 46 1.97 -2.52 9.52
N ALA A 47 1.84 -3.25 8.41
CA ALA A 47 0.65 -3.22 7.55
C ALA A 47 0.63 -4.47 6.66
N ILE A 48 -0.52 -4.73 6.03
CA ILE A 48 -0.67 -5.63 4.90
C ILE A 48 -0.94 -4.75 3.68
N MET A 49 -0.04 -4.79 2.71
CA MET A 49 -0.05 -3.89 1.56
C MET A 49 -0.43 -4.65 0.28
N GLY A 50 -1.29 -4.06 -0.54
CA GLY A 50 -1.68 -4.60 -1.85
C GLY A 50 -2.53 -3.62 -2.64
N ILE A 51 -2.75 -3.89 -3.93
CA ILE A 51 -3.80 -3.22 -4.68
C ILE A 51 -5.16 -3.71 -4.17
N ASP A 52 -6.12 -2.80 -4.04
CA ASP A 52 -7.46 -3.12 -3.52
C ASP A 52 -8.19 -4.12 -4.43
N ASP A 53 -8.61 -5.26 -3.86
CA ASP A 53 -9.23 -6.36 -4.62
C ASP A 53 -10.65 -6.03 -5.12
N THR A 54 -11.29 -4.96 -4.61
CA THR A 54 -12.66 -4.59 -5.02
C THR A 54 -12.68 -4.00 -6.43
N LEU A 55 -11.53 -3.53 -6.90
CA LEU A 55 -11.34 -3.13 -8.28
C LEU A 55 -11.43 -4.34 -9.19
N ARG A 56 -12.14 -4.16 -10.30
CA ARG A 56 -12.22 -5.18 -11.36
C ARG A 56 -11.09 -5.06 -12.35
N VAL A 57 -10.44 -3.89 -12.41
CA VAL A 57 -9.30 -3.57 -13.28
C VAL A 57 -7.99 -3.92 -12.59
N GLY A 58 -6.95 -4.20 -13.37
CA GLY A 58 -5.59 -4.32 -12.86
C GLY A 58 -5.04 -2.96 -12.43
N GLY A 59 -4.02 -2.97 -11.58
CA GLY A 59 -3.34 -1.77 -11.08
C GLY A 59 -1.89 -2.07 -10.75
N ASP A 60 -1.03 -1.06 -10.83
CA ASP A 60 0.42 -1.18 -10.62
C ASP A 60 0.94 0.12 -10.00
N VAL A 61 1.63 0.03 -8.88
CA VAL A 61 2.18 1.22 -8.20
C VAL A 61 3.60 0.98 -7.71
N GLU A 62 4.38 2.07 -7.69
CA GLU A 62 5.68 2.12 -7.03
C GLU A 62 5.53 2.72 -5.63
N VAL A 63 5.87 1.94 -4.60
CA VAL A 63 5.73 2.37 -3.21
C VAL A 63 7.10 2.64 -2.60
N VAL A 64 7.25 3.81 -1.98
CA VAL A 64 8.43 4.18 -1.19
C VAL A 64 7.98 4.61 0.21
N ILE A 65 8.52 3.95 1.23
CA ILE A 65 8.32 4.33 2.64
C ILE A 65 9.65 4.81 3.21
N LYS A 66 9.65 5.99 3.81
CA LYS A 66 10.84 6.59 4.43
C LYS A 66 10.58 6.94 5.89
N GLY A 67 11.61 6.83 6.72
CA GLY A 67 11.66 7.39 8.06
C GLY A 67 12.77 8.44 8.14
N ASP A 68 12.44 9.68 8.46
CA ASP A 68 13.38 10.82 8.50
C ASP A 68 14.28 10.90 7.25
N GLY A 69 13.67 10.73 6.07
CA GLY A 69 14.37 10.72 4.77
C GLY A 69 15.10 9.42 4.40
N ARG A 70 15.30 8.47 5.34
CA ARG A 70 15.89 7.16 5.07
C ARG A 70 14.85 6.20 4.50
N THR A 71 15.12 5.62 3.33
CA THR A 71 14.27 4.57 2.74
C THR A 71 14.23 3.33 3.63
N LEU A 72 13.03 2.95 4.07
CA LEU A 72 12.74 1.74 4.86
C LEU A 72 12.16 0.63 3.98
N PHE A 73 11.39 1.01 2.96
CA PHE A 73 10.85 0.11 1.95
C PHE A 73 10.84 0.82 0.58
N LYS A 74 11.14 0.05 -0.48
CA LYS A 74 10.91 0.46 -1.86
C LYS A 74 10.59 -0.77 -2.70
N GLY A 75 9.52 -0.71 -3.49
CA GLY A 75 9.26 -1.70 -4.52
C GLY A 75 7.88 -1.58 -5.16
N PRO A 76 7.67 -2.31 -6.25
CA PRO A 76 6.39 -2.36 -6.96
C PRO A 76 5.37 -3.23 -6.24
N VAL A 77 4.09 -2.92 -6.45
CA VAL A 77 2.92 -3.69 -6.03
C VAL A 77 1.90 -3.67 -7.16
N SER A 78 1.40 -4.83 -7.59
CA SER A 78 0.52 -4.89 -8.76
C SER A 78 -0.48 -6.03 -8.73
N ILE A 79 -1.60 -5.89 -9.44
CA ILE A 79 -2.56 -6.98 -9.69
C ILE A 79 -3.03 -6.93 -11.14
N HIS A 80 -3.36 -8.08 -11.73
CA HIS A 80 -4.01 -8.15 -13.04
C HIS A 80 -5.50 -7.82 -12.96
N GLU A 81 -6.08 -7.52 -14.13
CA GLU A 81 -7.52 -7.37 -14.27
C GLU A 81 -8.23 -8.68 -13.91
N ARG A 82 -9.37 -8.57 -13.23
CA ARG A 82 -10.14 -9.73 -12.77
C ARG A 82 -10.69 -10.49 -13.97
N GLY A 83 -10.22 -11.73 -14.14
CA GLY A 83 -10.64 -12.61 -15.24
C GLY A 83 -9.56 -12.78 -16.31
N GLU A 84 -8.48 -12.01 -16.24
CA GLU A 84 -7.28 -12.31 -17.02
C GLU A 84 -6.60 -13.58 -16.48
N PRO A 85 -5.95 -14.37 -17.36
CA PRO A 85 -5.08 -15.45 -16.93
C PRO A 85 -4.03 -14.90 -15.95
N GLY A 86 -3.97 -15.44 -14.74
CA GLY A 86 -2.95 -15.04 -13.77
C GLY A 86 -1.54 -15.25 -14.30
N SER A 87 -0.58 -14.50 -13.78
CA SER A 87 0.79 -14.56 -14.29
C SER A 87 1.40 -15.97 -14.23
N THR A 88 1.98 -16.37 -15.36
CA THR A 88 2.71 -17.64 -15.50
C THR A 88 4.15 -17.55 -15.00
N ASN A 89 4.70 -16.35 -14.78
CA ASN A 89 6.05 -16.18 -14.23
C ASN A 89 6.03 -15.93 -12.70
N ALA A 90 7.09 -16.36 -12.02
CA ALA A 90 7.14 -16.33 -10.56
C ALA A 90 7.32 -14.92 -9.98
N THR A 91 7.93 -14.01 -10.73
CA THR A 91 8.22 -12.65 -10.30
C THR A 91 6.93 -11.83 -10.22
N GLU A 92 6.14 -11.79 -11.29
CA GLU A 92 4.84 -11.11 -11.33
C GLU A 92 3.88 -11.68 -10.29
N ARG A 93 3.81 -13.01 -10.14
CA ARG A 93 3.01 -13.63 -9.05
C ARG A 93 3.42 -13.15 -7.66
N LYS A 94 4.70 -12.80 -7.46
CA LYS A 94 5.17 -12.26 -6.18
C LYS A 94 4.70 -10.82 -5.98
N LEU A 95 4.67 -10.01 -7.04
CA LEU A 95 4.17 -8.62 -6.99
C LEU A 95 2.65 -8.56 -6.71
N MET A 96 1.93 -9.61 -7.12
CA MET A 96 0.48 -9.79 -6.92
C MET A 96 0.08 -10.38 -5.58
N GLN A 97 1.04 -10.72 -4.74
CA GLN A 97 0.74 -11.19 -3.39
C GLN A 97 0.75 -10.02 -2.42
N PRO A 98 -0.16 -10.02 -1.43
CA PRO A 98 -0.11 -9.07 -0.33
C PRO A 98 1.26 -9.04 0.33
N VAL A 99 1.83 -7.85 0.48
CA VAL A 99 3.12 -7.64 1.12
C VAL A 99 2.88 -7.35 2.60
N LYS A 100 3.37 -8.24 3.47
CA LYS A 100 3.37 -7.98 4.92
C LYS A 100 4.55 -7.04 5.26
N LEU A 101 4.23 -5.81 5.61
CA LEU A 101 5.21 -4.82 6.08
C LEU A 101 5.43 -5.00 7.59
N ASP A 102 6.70 -5.02 7.99
CA ASP A 102 7.15 -4.97 9.37
C ASP A 102 8.49 -4.21 9.41
N LEU A 103 8.39 -2.88 9.35
CA LEU A 103 9.52 -1.97 9.18
C LEU A 103 10.00 -1.46 10.53
N ASP A 104 11.32 -1.42 10.73
CA ASP A 104 11.92 -0.77 11.89
C ASP A 104 11.83 0.76 11.76
N VAL A 105 11.13 1.36 12.72
CA VAL A 105 10.94 2.81 12.83
C VAL A 105 11.49 3.34 14.16
N THR A 106 12.38 2.60 14.80
CA THR A 106 13.01 3.01 16.06
C THR A 106 13.70 4.36 15.89
N GLY A 107 13.27 5.34 16.69
CA GLY A 107 13.81 6.71 16.66
C GLY A 107 13.33 7.56 15.49
N VAL A 108 12.48 7.04 14.60
CA VAL A 108 11.94 7.80 13.47
C VAL A 108 10.91 8.82 13.96
N VAL A 109 11.06 10.08 13.55
CA VAL A 109 10.15 11.16 13.93
C VAL A 109 9.10 11.42 12.86
N GLU A 110 9.49 11.45 11.59
CA GLU A 110 8.62 11.60 10.42
C GLU A 110 8.63 10.32 9.58
N LEU A 111 7.45 9.75 9.35
CA LEU A 111 7.22 8.65 8.41
C LEU A 111 6.57 9.21 7.14
N GLU A 112 7.19 8.95 5.99
CA GLU A 112 6.68 9.33 4.68
C GLU A 112 6.25 8.07 3.92
N ILE A 113 5.06 8.09 3.34
CA ILE A 113 4.53 7.04 2.47
C ILE A 113 4.25 7.69 1.13
N PHE A 114 5.02 7.32 0.12
CA PHE A 114 4.88 7.80 -1.23
C PHE A 114 4.41 6.66 -2.13
N VAL A 115 3.28 6.88 -2.80
CA VAL A 115 2.70 5.98 -3.79
C VAL A 115 2.76 6.71 -5.13
N ASP A 116 3.62 6.27 -6.02
CA ASP A 116 3.75 6.79 -7.37
C ASP A 116 3.06 5.88 -8.37
N PHE A 117 2.91 6.37 -9.60
CA PHE A 117 2.42 5.56 -10.72
C PHE A 117 3.34 4.37 -10.99
N GLY A 118 2.72 3.26 -11.38
CA GLY A 118 3.40 2.11 -11.93
C GLY A 118 3.73 2.23 -13.41
N GLU A 119 4.05 1.09 -14.04
CA GLU A 119 4.34 1.00 -15.48
C GLU A 119 3.08 0.80 -16.34
N GLN A 120 1.93 0.51 -15.72
CA GLN A 120 0.67 0.14 -16.39
C GLN A 120 -0.45 1.17 -16.18
N ASN A 121 -1.70 0.75 -16.41
CA ASN A 121 -2.87 1.63 -16.41
C ASN A 121 -3.22 2.14 -14.99
N GLU A 122 -3.23 3.46 -14.84
CA GLU A 122 -3.38 4.14 -13.54
C GLU A 122 -4.79 4.04 -12.93
N VAL A 123 -5.79 3.59 -13.71
CA VAL A 123 -7.19 3.50 -13.24
C VAL A 123 -7.33 2.56 -12.04
N GLY A 124 -6.48 1.54 -11.95
CA GLY A 124 -6.51 0.56 -10.87
C GLY A 124 -5.56 0.84 -9.71
N ASP A 125 -4.87 1.98 -9.71
CA ASP A 125 -3.77 2.27 -8.77
C ASP A 125 -4.26 2.70 -7.39
N CYS A 126 -5.16 1.91 -6.82
CA CYS A 126 -5.62 2.06 -5.45
C CYS A 126 -4.87 1.08 -4.56
N LEU A 127 -3.89 1.60 -3.85
CA LEU A 127 -3.14 0.88 -2.84
C LEU A 127 -3.88 0.92 -1.51
N ASP A 128 -4.03 -0.25 -0.90
CA ASP A 128 -4.48 -0.41 0.47
C ASP A 128 -3.29 -0.76 1.38
N LEU A 129 -3.17 -0.02 2.48
CA LEU A 129 -2.37 -0.37 3.65
C LEU A 129 -3.31 -0.86 4.76
N ALA A 130 -3.71 -2.12 4.66
CA ALA A 130 -4.60 -2.78 5.60
C ALA A 130 -3.94 -3.01 6.97
N ASP A 131 -4.71 -2.83 8.05
CA ASP A 131 -4.25 -2.91 9.45
C ASP A 131 -2.98 -2.07 9.74
N ALA A 132 -2.82 -0.97 9.01
CA ALA A 132 -1.67 -0.08 9.16
C ALA A 132 -1.60 0.52 10.57
N LYS A 133 -0.47 0.30 11.26
CA LYS A 133 -0.26 0.74 12.63
C LYS A 133 1.22 0.94 12.96
N VAL A 134 1.45 1.81 13.93
CA VAL A 134 2.74 1.93 14.62
C VAL A 134 2.66 1.24 15.97
N VAL A 135 3.72 0.52 16.35
CA VAL A 135 3.80 -0.31 17.55
C VAL A 135 5.07 0.03 18.33
N LYS A 136 4.96 0.07 19.67
CA LYS A 136 6.10 0.28 20.58
C LYS A 136 6.90 -1.01 20.81
#